data_AF-A0A2S8ESI5-F1
#
_entry.id   AF-A0A2S8ESI5-F1
#
_cell.length_a   1.000
_cell.length_b   1.000
_cell.length_c   1.000
_cell.angle_alpha   90.00
_cell.angle_beta   90.00
_cell.angle_gamma   90.00
#
_symmetry.space_group_name_H-M   'P 1'
#
loop_
_entity.id
_entity.type
_entity.pdbx_description
1 polymer ?
#
loop_
_entity_poly.entity_id
_entity_poly.type
_entity_poly.pdbx_seq_one_letter_code
_entity_poly.pdbx_strand_id
1 'polypeptide(L)' 'METYTLLRHFADSWFLLLMTLFFIGVIVWAFRPGSRELHDDTRNIVFRNEDRPAAGRDETEPRAQRGDRHFHEAR' A
#
# COMPACT_ATOMS: atom_id res chain seq x y z
N MET A 1 -40.24 43.97 15.17
CA MET A 1 -39.30 43.02 15.81
C MET A 1 -39.02 41.79 14.92
N GLU A 2 -39.50 41.74 13.68
CA GLU A 2 -39.34 40.56 12.79
C GLU A 2 -37.92 40.41 12.20
N THR A 3 -37.29 41.51 11.77
CA THR A 3 -35.98 41.48 11.10
C THR A 3 -34.82 41.09 12.02
N TYR A 4 -34.83 41.52 13.28
CA TYR A 4 -33.80 41.19 14.27
C TYR A 4 -33.82 39.70 14.62
N THR A 5 -35.01 39.13 14.81
CA THR A 5 -35.21 37.70 15.07
C THR A 5 -34.70 36.85 13.92
N LEU A 6 -34.99 37.22 12.67
CA LEU A 6 -34.49 36.51 11.50
C LEU A 6 -32.95 36.52 11.41
N LEU A 7 -32.33 37.68 11.59
CA LEU A 7 -30.87 37.82 11.55
C LEU A 7 -30.18 37.02 12.67
N ARG A 8 -30.79 36.97 13.86
CA ARG A 8 -30.27 36.23 15.01
C ARG A 8 -30.37 34.72 14.85
N HIS A 9 -31.49 34.20 14.35
CA HIS A 9 -31.60 32.76 14.06
C HIS A 9 -30.60 32.30 13.00
N PHE A 10 -30.33 33.14 12.00
CA PHE A 10 -29.27 32.87 11.02
C PHE A 10 -27.87 32.85 11.67
N ALA A 11 -27.58 33.81 12.54
CA ALA A 11 -26.30 33.90 13.25
C ALA A 11 -26.08 32.73 14.23
N ASP A 12 -27.11 32.33 14.98
CA ASP A 12 -27.00 31.25 15.96
C ASP A 12 -26.78 29.86 15.30
N SER A 13 -27.14 29.70 14.03
CA SER A 13 -27.04 28.42 13.30
C SER A 13 -25.63 28.14 12.73
N TRP A 14 -24.73 29.12 12.74
CA TRP A 14 -23.43 29.03 12.04
C TRP A 14 -22.51 27.95 12.61
N PHE A 15 -22.45 27.82 13.93
CA PHE A 15 -21.58 26.83 14.57
C PHE A 15 -22.04 25.39 14.30
N LEU A 16 -23.35 25.13 14.36
CA LEU A 16 -23.94 23.84 14.02
C LEU A 16 -23.69 23.49 12.54
N LEU A 17 -23.74 24.49 11.66
CA LEU A 17 -23.48 24.33 10.25
C LEU A 17 -22.00 23.99 9.99
N LEU A 18 -21.06 24.68 10.66
CA LEU A 18 -19.62 24.38 10.59
C LEU A 18 -19.35 22.92 11.01
N MET A 19 -19.83 22.49 12.18
CA MET A 19 -19.64 21.11 12.66
C MET A 19 -20.19 20.07 11.66
N THR A 20 -21.36 20.35 11.09
CA THR A 20 -21.98 19.48 10.09
C THR A 20 -21.14 19.39 8.82
N LEU A 21 -20.67 20.53 8.29
CA LEU A 21 -19.79 20.56 7.12
C LEU A 21 -18.45 19.89 7.39
N PHE A 22 -17.86 20.10 8.56
CA PHE A 22 -16.62 19.45 8.97
C PHE A 22 -16.80 17.92 9.00
N PHE A 23 -17.89 17.44 9.62
CA PHE A 23 -18.20 16.02 9.68
C PHE A 23 -18.37 15.40 8.28
N ILE A 24 -19.13 16.05 7.40
CA ILE A 24 -19.26 15.62 6.00
C ILE A 24 -17.89 15.64 5.30
N GLY A 25 -17.07 16.66 5.55
CA GLY A 25 -15.70 16.75 5.04
C GLY A 25 -14.84 15.57 5.45
N VAL A 26 -14.91 15.15 6.72
CA VAL A 26 -14.21 13.95 7.23
C VAL A 26 -14.74 12.68 6.58
N ILE A 27 -16.05 12.55 6.43
CA ILE A 27 -16.68 11.42 5.72
C ILE A 27 -16.15 11.33 4.29
N VAL A 28 -16.23 12.42 3.54
CA VAL A 28 -15.76 12.48 2.15
C VAL A 28 -14.26 12.20 2.07
N TRP A 29 -13.48 12.69 3.03
CA TRP A 29 -12.04 12.41 3.11
C TRP A 29 -11.74 10.93 3.40
N ALA A 30 -12.48 10.29 4.31
CA ALA A 30 -12.35 8.86 4.59
C ALA A 30 -12.71 7.99 3.37
N PHE A 31 -13.70 8.43 2.59
CA PHE A 31 -14.06 7.78 1.33
C PHE A 31 -13.18 8.20 0.14
N ARG A 32 -12.33 9.23 0.26
CA ARG A 32 -11.43 9.65 -0.81
C ARG A 32 -10.40 8.54 -1.03
N PRO A 33 -10.42 7.85 -2.19
CA PRO A 33 -9.59 6.68 -2.45
C PRO A 33 -8.17 7.11 -2.84
N GLY A 34 -7.50 7.92 -2.02
CA GLY A 34 -6.17 8.49 -2.32
C GLY A 34 -4.99 7.55 -2.12
N SER A 35 -5.21 6.30 -1.68
CA SER A 35 -4.14 5.33 -1.36
C SER A 35 -4.37 3.95 -1.97
N ARG A 36 -5.24 3.86 -2.98
CA ARG A 36 -5.47 2.60 -3.71
C ARG A 36 -4.44 2.34 -4.81
N GLU A 37 -3.66 3.33 -5.22
CA GLU A 37 -2.72 3.15 -6.34
C GLU A 37 -1.37 2.55 -5.91
N LEU A 38 -0.91 2.78 -4.66
CA LEU A 38 0.39 2.28 -4.20
C LEU A 38 0.32 0.92 -3.47
N HIS A 39 -0.87 0.50 -3.02
CA HIS A 39 -1.04 -0.76 -2.27
C HIS A 39 -1.34 -1.98 -3.16
N ASP A 40 -1.58 -1.78 -4.46
CA ASP A 40 -1.82 -2.90 -5.38
C ASP A 40 -0.54 -3.66 -5.70
N ASP A 41 0.61 -2.96 -5.77
CA ASP A 41 1.91 -3.56 -6.06
C ASP A 41 2.42 -4.44 -4.89
N THR A 42 2.14 -4.05 -3.63
CA THR A 42 2.52 -4.85 -2.45
C THR A 42 1.68 -6.10 -2.29
N ARG A 43 0.39 -6.07 -2.66
CA ARG A 43 -0.49 -7.24 -2.59
C ARG A 43 -0.01 -8.37 -3.49
N ASN A 44 0.61 -8.05 -4.61
CA ASN A 44 1.07 -9.03 -5.58
C ASN A 44 2.46 -9.63 -5.24
N ILE A 45 3.14 -9.16 -4.19
CA ILE A 45 4.44 -9.70 -3.78
C ILE A 45 4.33 -11.17 -3.34
N VAL A 46 3.25 -11.54 -2.64
CA VAL A 46 3.03 -12.92 -2.17
C VAL A 46 2.58 -13.84 -3.32
N PHE A 47 1.75 -13.33 -4.24
CA PHE A 47 1.21 -14.12 -5.36
C PHE A 47 2.11 -14.17 -6.60
N ARG A 48 3.14 -13.31 -6.70
CA ARG A 48 4.10 -13.30 -7.82
C ARG A 48 4.84 -14.63 -8.02
N ASN A 49 4.84 -15.51 -7.03
CA ASN A 49 5.47 -16.82 -7.10
C ASN A 49 4.48 -18.00 -7.27
N GLU A 50 3.18 -17.74 -7.41
CA GLU A 50 2.15 -18.78 -7.57
C GLU A 50 2.03 -19.24 -9.05
N ASP A 51 2.03 -18.31 -10.01
CA ASP A 51 1.85 -18.62 -11.45
C ASP A 51 3.15 -18.99 -12.17
N ARG A 52 4.30 -18.76 -11.55
CA ARG A 52 5.60 -19.22 -12.05
C ARG A 52 6.36 -19.83 -10.88
N PRO A 53 6.48 -21.17 -10.79
CA PRO A 53 7.51 -21.73 -9.92
C PRO A 53 8.83 -21.08 -10.36
N ALA A 54 9.65 -20.68 -9.40
CA ALA A 54 11.00 -20.20 -9.69
C ALA A 54 11.61 -21.21 -10.67
N ALA A 55 11.80 -20.79 -11.93
CA ALA A 55 12.34 -21.65 -12.97
C ALA A 55 13.59 -22.32 -12.37
N GLY A 56 13.56 -23.65 -12.38
CA GLY A 56 14.41 -24.53 -11.61
C GLY A 56 15.79 -23.94 -11.36
N ARG A 57 16.08 -23.68 -10.09
CA ARG A 57 17.46 -23.73 -9.59
C ARG A 57 17.68 -25.07 -8.90
N ASP A 58 17.16 -26.12 -9.51
CA ASP A 58 17.62 -27.48 -9.27
C ASP A 58 18.32 -27.94 -10.54
N GLU A 59 19.49 -28.54 -10.35
CA GLU A 59 20.29 -29.28 -11.34
C GLU A 59 21.00 -28.44 -12.43
N THR A 60 22.31 -28.18 -12.37
CA THR A 60 23.37 -29.20 -12.39
C THR A 60 24.74 -28.50 -12.25
N GLU A 61 25.29 -28.40 -11.05
CA GLU A 61 26.74 -28.39 -10.92
C GLU A 61 27.14 -29.79 -10.47
N PRO A 62 27.74 -30.63 -11.35
CA PRO A 62 28.37 -31.84 -10.88
C PRO A 62 29.57 -31.40 -10.04
N ARG A 63 29.43 -31.40 -8.70
CA ARG A 63 30.54 -31.38 -7.74
C ARG A 63 31.38 -32.68 -7.80
N ALA A 64 31.40 -33.35 -8.95
CA ALA A 64 32.19 -34.54 -9.25
C ALA A 64 33.49 -34.19 -10.00
N GLN A 65 34.06 -33.00 -9.78
CA GLN A 65 35.38 -32.66 -10.32
C GLN A 65 36.09 -31.59 -9.47
N ARG A 66 36.40 -31.94 -8.23
CA ARG A 66 37.45 -31.26 -7.46
C ARG A 66 38.03 -32.24 -6.44
N GLY A 67 38.45 -33.41 -6.92
CA GLY A 67 39.01 -34.49 -6.12
C GLY A 67 40.22 -35.12 -6.81
N ASP A 68 41.07 -34.34 -7.47
CA ASP A 68 42.07 -34.90 -8.40
C ASP A 68 43.12 -33.88 -8.89
N ARG A 69 43.33 -32.77 -8.17
CA ARG A 69 44.52 -31.90 -8.39
C ARG A 69 45.53 -31.93 -7.25
N HIS A 70 45.50 -32.99 -6.45
CA HIS A 70 46.74 -33.48 -5.85
C HIS A 70 47.54 -34.18 -6.95
N PHE A 71 48.85 -33.89 -7.02
CA PHE A 71 49.88 -34.69 -7.71
C PHE A 71 50.32 -34.27 -9.12
N HIS A 72 50.64 -32.99 -9.36
CA HIS A 72 51.50 -32.64 -10.53
C HIS A 72 52.57 -31.56 -10.31
N GLU A 73 52.75 -31.03 -9.11
CA GLU A 73 53.76 -29.97 -8.83
C GLU A 73 55.01 -30.45 -8.06
N ALA A 74 55.27 -31.76 -8.02
CA ALA A 74 56.55 -32.30 -7.56
C ALA A 74 57.38 -32.80 -8.75
N ARG A 75 58.06 -31.89 -9.44
CA ARG A 75 59.25 -32.16 -10.27
C ARG A 75 60.22 -30.99 -10.21
#